data_AF-A0A5R8LQA8-F1
#
_entry.id   AF-A0A5R8LQA8-F1
#
_cell.length_a   1.000
_cell.length_b   1.000
_cell.length_c   1.000
_cell.angle_alpha   90.00
_cell.angle_beta   90.00
_cell.angle_gamma   90.00
#
_symmetry.space_group_name_H-M   'P 1'
#
loop_
_entity.id
_entity.type
_entity.pdbx_description
1 polymer ?
#
loop_
_entity_poly.entity_id
_entity_poly.type
_entity_poly.pdbx_seq_one_letter_code
_entity_poly.pdbx_strand_id
1 'polypeptide(L)'
;MNKLKINTWTGIFDIVACLLFASSWFVIFATAFSDAANKTNATSGAGIFFYAVAWIGVVLNAIALWQSYKHNISLVGGILGVIGCVCFGLTALLAFPAIILLIIAVVFLFLQHPRKKENVA
;
A
#
# COMPACT_ATOMS: atom_id res chain seq x y z
N MET A 1 21.96 -5.55 -14.47
CA MET A 1 20.82 -6.31 -13.88
C MET A 1 19.54 -5.67 -14.36
N ASN A 2 18.64 -6.41 -15.01
CA ASN A 2 17.32 -5.86 -15.37
C ASN A 2 16.47 -5.81 -14.10
N LYS A 3 15.87 -4.64 -13.82
CA LYS A 3 14.95 -4.48 -12.70
C LYS A 3 13.73 -5.38 -12.88
N LEU A 4 13.25 -6.00 -11.80
CA LEU A 4 11.99 -6.72 -11.79
C LEU A 4 10.86 -5.73 -12.06
N LYS A 5 10.14 -5.93 -13.17
CA LYS A 5 9.01 -5.10 -13.56
C LYS A 5 7.91 -5.09 -12.49
N ILE A 6 7.68 -6.21 -11.80
CA ILE A 6 6.65 -6.28 -10.76
C ILE A 6 6.95 -5.30 -9.62
N ASN A 7 8.19 -5.23 -9.14
CA ASN A 7 8.55 -4.35 -8.03
C ASN A 7 8.38 -2.88 -8.43
N THR A 8 8.73 -2.54 -9.67
CA THR A 8 8.51 -1.19 -10.21
C THR A 8 7.02 -0.86 -10.31
N TRP A 9 6.20 -1.79 -10.81
CA TRP A 9 4.74 -1.61 -10.89
C TRP A 9 4.07 -1.52 -9.51
N THR A 10 4.47 -2.37 -8.57
CA THR A 10 4.01 -2.31 -7.18
C THR A 10 4.41 -0.98 -6.53
N GLY A 11 5.63 -0.50 -6.75
CA GLY A 11 6.05 0.83 -6.27
C GLY A 11 5.21 1.98 -6.86
N ILE A 12 4.83 1.90 -8.14
CA ILE A 12 3.93 2.90 -8.74
C ILE A 12 2.53 2.81 -8.09
N PHE A 13 2.01 1.60 -7.91
CA PHE A 13 0.74 1.40 -7.24
C PHE A 13 0.75 1.96 -5.82
N ASP A 14 1.81 1.72 -5.06
CA ASP A 14 1.95 2.20 -3.68
C ASP A 14 1.97 3.73 -3.60
N ILE A 15 2.55 4.43 -4.60
CA ILE A 15 2.46 5.90 -4.70
C ILE A 15 0.99 6.33 -4.84
N VAL A 16 0.24 5.68 -5.74
CA VAL A 16 -1.17 5.99 -5.96
C VAL A 16 -2.00 5.68 -4.71
N ALA A 17 -1.77 4.53 -4.08
CA ALA A 17 -2.41 4.13 -2.83
C ALA A 17 -2.13 5.13 -1.71
N CYS A 18 -0.90 5.64 -1.62
CA CYS A 18 -0.51 6.66 -0.65
C CYS A 18 -1.33 7.95 -0.81
N LEU A 19 -1.50 8.44 -2.04
CA LEU A 19 -2.34 9.60 -2.35
C LEU A 19 -3.82 9.34 -2.03
N LEU A 20 -4.32 8.15 -2.37
CA LEU A 20 -5.70 7.76 -2.06
C LEU A 20 -5.93 7.70 -0.55
N PHE A 21 -5.02 7.10 0.21
CA PHE A 21 -5.13 7.00 1.67
C PHE A 21 -5.07 8.38 2.32
N ALA A 22 -4.23 9.29 1.81
CA ALA A 22 -4.19 10.68 2.28
C ALA A 22 -5.51 11.41 2.03
N SER A 23 -6.17 11.15 0.88
CA SER A 23 -7.48 11.74 0.56
C SER A 23 -8.66 11.08 1.28
N SER A 24 -8.47 9.88 1.84
CA SER A 24 -9.57 9.03 2.31
C SER A 24 -10.43 9.68 3.39
N TRP A 25 -9.81 10.33 4.37
CA TRP A 25 -10.55 11.03 5.42
C TRP A 25 -11.43 12.15 4.85
N PHE A 26 -10.88 12.96 3.95
CA PHE A 26 -11.65 14.04 3.31
C PHE A 26 -12.87 13.51 2.56
N VAL A 27 -12.72 12.42 1.80
CA VAL A 27 -13.81 11.82 1.03
C VAL A 27 -14.84 11.13 1.94
N ILE A 28 -14.40 10.37 2.94
CA ILE A 28 -15.30 9.68 3.88
C ILE A 28 -16.10 10.70 4.71
N PHE A 29 -15.47 11.77 5.20
CA PHE A 29 -16.18 12.82 5.93
C PHE A 29 -17.13 13.62 5.03
N ALA A 30 -16.72 13.97 3.80
CA ALA A 30 -17.59 14.68 2.86
C ALA A 30 -18.83 13.87 2.48
N THR A 31 -18.65 12.57 2.22
CA THR A 31 -19.78 11.67 1.93
C THR A 31 -20.68 11.48 3.15
N ALA A 32 -20.11 11.40 4.36
CA ALA A 32 -20.91 11.29 5.59
C ALA A 32 -21.78 12.54 5.83
N PHE A 33 -21.24 13.73 5.55
CA PHE A 33 -22.02 14.97 5.63
C PHE A 33 -23.14 15.00 4.57
N SER A 34 -22.85 14.57 3.33
CA SER A 34 -23.86 14.46 2.27
C SER A 34 -24.95 13.44 2.61
N ASP A 35 -24.59 12.28 3.18
CA ASP A 35 -25.55 11.26 3.59
C ASP A 35 -26.50 11.78 4.67
N ALA A 36 -25.98 12.56 5.63
CA ALA A 36 -26.80 13.21 6.65
C ALA A 36 -27.76 14.27 6.06
N ALA A 37 -27.31 15.04 5.06
CA ALA A 37 -28.11 16.09 4.43
C ALA A 37 -29.16 15.55 3.45
N ASN A 38 -28.82 14.51 2.70
CA ASN A 38 -29.60 14.02 1.55
C ASN A 38 -30.25 12.64 1.77
N LYS A 39 -30.09 12.04 2.96
CA LYS A 39 -30.58 10.68 3.29
C LYS A 39 -30.10 9.62 2.29
N THR A 40 -28.85 9.73 1.84
CA THR A 40 -28.18 8.77 0.96
C THR A 40 -27.31 7.79 1.77
N ASN A 41 -26.72 6.78 1.11
CA ASN A 41 -25.80 5.80 1.72
C ASN A 41 -24.44 5.75 0.98
N ALA A 42 -23.96 6.90 0.50
CA ALA A 42 -22.72 7.01 -0.27
C ALA A 42 -21.45 6.73 0.56
N THR A 43 -21.47 6.98 1.87
CA THR A 43 -20.32 6.77 2.77
C THR A 43 -19.87 5.31 2.80
N SER A 44 -20.82 4.37 2.81
CA SER A 44 -20.49 2.94 2.76
C SER A 44 -19.76 2.57 1.47
N GLY A 45 -20.19 3.13 0.33
CA GLY A 45 -19.53 2.91 -0.97
C GLY A 45 -18.11 3.49 -1.01
N ALA A 46 -17.92 4.70 -0.49
CA ALA A 46 -16.59 5.31 -0.40
C ALA A 46 -15.64 4.49 0.49
N GLY A 47 -16.11 4.04 1.66
CA GLY A 47 -15.32 3.18 2.55
C GLY A 47 -14.91 1.87 1.89
N ILE A 48 -15.85 1.17 1.23
CA ILE A 48 -15.56 -0.08 0.50
C ILE A 48 -14.52 0.15 -0.59
N PHE A 49 -14.60 1.25 -1.35
CA PHE A 49 -13.62 1.56 -2.38
C PHE A 49 -12.19 1.68 -1.81
N PHE A 50 -12.01 2.47 -0.74
CA PHE A 50 -10.69 2.63 -0.11
C PHE A 50 -10.15 1.33 0.47
N TYR A 51 -11.00 0.52 1.12
CA TYR A 51 -10.58 -0.78 1.62
C TYR A 51 -10.24 -1.78 0.51
N ALA A 52 -10.97 -1.76 -0.61
CA ALA A 52 -10.67 -2.60 -1.77
C ALA A 52 -9.29 -2.27 -2.36
N VAL A 53 -8.97 -0.97 -2.52
CA VAL A 53 -7.65 -0.52 -2.97
C VAL A 53 -6.55 -1.01 -2.01
N ALA A 54 -6.80 -0.96 -0.70
CA ALA A 54 -5.86 -1.43 0.29
C ALA A 54 -5.55 -2.92 0.17
N TRP A 55 -6.60 -3.75 0.05
CA TRP A 55 -6.44 -5.20 -0.12
C TRP A 55 -5.79 -5.58 -1.44
N ILE A 56 -6.04 -4.83 -2.53
CA ILE A 56 -5.30 -5.00 -3.79
C ILE A 56 -3.81 -4.70 -3.56
N GLY A 57 -3.49 -3.64 -2.83
CA GLY A 57 -2.12 -3.30 -2.44
C GLY A 57 -1.42 -4.38 -1.63
N VAL A 58 -2.13 -5.03 -0.70
CA VAL A 58 -1.60 -6.19 0.06
C VAL A 58 -1.16 -7.30 -0.90
N VAL A 59 -2.03 -7.65 -1.86
CA VAL A 59 -1.73 -8.73 -2.83
C VAL A 59 -0.54 -8.35 -3.72
N LEU A 60 -0.51 -7.14 -4.26
CA LEU A 60 0.59 -6.69 -5.13
C LEU A 60 1.93 -6.65 -4.39
N ASN A 61 1.94 -6.19 -3.14
CA ASN A 61 3.15 -6.18 -2.31
C ASN A 61 3.58 -7.58 -1.90
N ALA A 62 2.66 -8.50 -1.62
CA ALA A 62 2.98 -9.90 -1.35
C ALA A 62 3.59 -10.60 -2.58
N ILE A 63 3.10 -10.32 -3.79
CA ILE A 63 3.68 -10.85 -5.03
C ILE A 63 5.08 -10.28 -5.27
N ALA A 64 5.26 -8.96 -5.10
CA ALA A 64 6.57 -8.33 -5.24
C ALA A 64 7.57 -8.86 -4.20
N LEU A 65 7.12 -9.12 -2.97
CA LEU A 65 7.90 -9.74 -1.92
C LEU A 65 8.37 -11.15 -2.32
N TRP A 66 7.45 -11.98 -2.81
CA TRP A 66 7.77 -13.32 -3.29
C TRP A 66 8.80 -13.28 -4.43
N GLN A 67 8.59 -12.41 -5.42
CA GLN A 67 9.52 -12.31 -6.55
C GLN A 67 10.89 -11.79 -6.11
N SER A 68 10.93 -10.85 -5.16
CA SER A 68 12.18 -10.35 -4.58
C SER A 68 12.94 -11.46 -3.86
N TYR A 69 12.25 -12.34 -3.14
CA TYR A 69 12.84 -13.52 -2.50
C TYR A 69 13.50 -14.45 -3.52
N LYS A 70 12.79 -14.78 -4.62
CA LYS A 70 13.32 -15.65 -5.67
C LYS A 70 14.55 -15.08 -6.40
N HIS A 71 14.66 -13.75 -6.49
CA HIS A 71 15.74 -13.08 -7.22
C HIS A 71 16.83 -12.49 -6.30
N ASN A 72 16.85 -12.84 -5.01
CA ASN A 72 17.81 -12.32 -4.02
C ASN A 72 17.85 -10.77 -3.93
N ILE A 73 16.70 -10.13 -4.06
CA ILE A 73 16.51 -8.68 -3.90
C ILE A 73 16.02 -8.40 -2.47
N SER A 74 16.29 -7.20 -1.95
CA SER A 74 15.81 -6.74 -0.65
C SER A 74 14.31 -6.93 -0.50
N LEU A 75 13.92 -7.57 0.61
CA LEU A 75 12.54 -7.86 0.96
C LEU A 75 11.86 -6.67 1.67
N VAL A 76 12.64 -5.68 2.10
CA VAL A 76 12.17 -4.55 2.92
C VAL A 76 11.02 -3.81 2.24
N GLY A 77 11.12 -3.57 0.93
CA GLY A 77 10.07 -2.90 0.17
C GLY A 77 8.75 -3.64 0.21
N GLY A 78 8.76 -4.94 -0.13
CA GLY A 78 7.55 -5.76 -0.11
C GLY A 78 6.96 -5.94 1.29
N ILE A 79 7.79 -6.11 2.33
CA ILE A 79 7.32 -6.25 3.72
C ILE A 79 6.63 -4.97 4.19
N LEU A 80 7.28 -3.82 4.02
CA LEU A 80 6.73 -2.53 4.45
C LEU A 80 5.46 -2.18 3.67
N GLY A 81 5.41 -2.48 2.37
CA GLY A 81 4.22 -2.27 1.55
C GLY A 81 3.04 -3.13 1.99
N VAL A 82 3.26 -4.42 2.28
CA VAL A 82 2.22 -5.30 2.85
C VAL A 82 1.71 -4.73 4.17
N ILE A 83 2.60 -4.40 5.12
CA ILE A 83 2.20 -3.90 6.43
C ILE A 83 1.44 -2.58 6.29
N GLY A 84 1.92 -1.65 5.47
CA GLY A 84 1.26 -0.38 5.21
C GLY A 84 -0.16 -0.56 4.66
N CYS A 85 -0.32 -1.42 3.64
CA CYS A 85 -1.64 -1.72 3.07
C CYS A 85 -2.56 -2.44 4.07
N VAL A 86 -2.06 -3.37 4.89
CA VAL A 86 -2.84 -4.05 5.93
C VAL A 86 -3.29 -3.06 7.00
N CYS A 87 -2.40 -2.18 7.47
CA CYS A 87 -2.72 -1.16 8.46
C CYS A 87 -3.93 -0.33 8.05
N PHE A 88 -3.94 0.16 6.81
CA PHE A 88 -5.08 0.92 6.28
C PHE A 88 -6.30 0.03 5.98
N GLY A 89 -6.08 -1.18 5.45
CA GLY A 89 -7.15 -2.13 5.11
C GLY A 89 -7.94 -2.63 6.32
N LEU A 90 -7.34 -2.63 7.52
CA LEU A 90 -8.04 -2.92 8.78
C LEU A 90 -8.79 -1.71 9.31
N THR A 91 -8.22 -0.51 9.18
CA THR A 91 -8.87 0.72 9.65
C THR A 91 -8.29 1.97 8.99
N ALA A 92 -9.16 2.90 8.63
CA ALA A 92 -8.76 4.20 8.08
C ALA A 92 -8.05 5.07 9.13
N LEU A 93 -8.18 4.77 10.43
CA LEU A 93 -7.44 5.46 11.51
C LEU A 93 -5.92 5.32 11.36
N LEU A 94 -5.46 4.21 10.77
CA LEU A 94 -4.04 3.94 10.54
C LEU A 94 -3.53 4.49 9.19
N ALA A 95 -4.26 5.40 8.54
CA ALA A 95 -3.82 6.00 7.27
C ALA A 95 -2.47 6.70 7.36
N PHE A 96 -2.24 7.49 8.41
CA PHE A 96 -0.97 8.19 8.60
C PHE A 96 0.24 7.24 8.71
N PRO A 97 0.23 6.23 9.61
CA PRO A 97 1.33 5.26 9.66
C PRO A 97 1.44 4.43 8.37
N ALA A 98 0.31 4.07 7.74
CA ALA A 98 0.31 3.34 6.46
C ALA A 98 1.03 4.13 5.35
N ILE A 99 0.76 5.43 5.24
CA ILE A 99 1.40 6.34 4.27
C ILE A 99 2.92 6.34 4.46
N ILE A 100 3.41 6.46 5.70
CA ILE A 100 4.85 6.45 5.98
C ILE A 100 5.48 5.12 5.54
N LEU A 101 4.85 4.00 5.88
CA LEU A 101 5.34 2.67 5.51
C LEU A 101 5.36 2.49 3.99
N LEU A 102 4.33 2.95 3.28
CA LEU A 102 4.26 2.89 1.82
C LEU A 102 5.34 3.77 1.16
N ILE A 103 5.60 4.97 1.66
CA ILE A 103 6.67 5.82 1.12
C ILE A 103 8.02 5.10 1.23
N ILE A 104 8.31 4.51 2.38
CA ILE A 104 9.56 3.76 2.56
C ILE A 104 9.57 2.53 1.63
N ALA A 105 8.45 1.80 1.54
CA ALA A 105 8.30 0.64 0.66
C ALA A 105 8.63 0.97 -0.80
N VAL A 106 8.07 2.08 -1.31
CA VAL A 106 8.29 2.60 -2.67
C VAL A 106 9.78 2.80 -2.96
N VAL A 107 10.51 3.44 -2.04
CA VAL A 107 11.96 3.67 -2.20
C VAL A 107 12.70 2.34 -2.37
N PHE A 108 12.43 1.36 -1.52
CA PHE A 108 13.08 0.04 -1.61
C PHE A 108 12.65 -0.77 -2.84
N LEU A 109 11.38 -0.68 -3.25
CA LEU A 109 10.86 -1.36 -4.45
C LEU A 109 11.47 -0.81 -5.74
N PHE A 110 11.76 0.49 -5.83
CA PHE A 110 12.44 1.08 -6.98
C PHE A 110 13.95 0.85 -6.99
N LEU A 111 14.59 0.91 -5.82
CA LEU A 111 16.04 0.68 -5.71
C LEU A 111 16.41 -0.77 -6.02
N GLN A 112 15.59 -1.73 -5.59
CA GLN A 112 15.84 -3.18 -5.78
C GLN A 112 17.24 -3.60 -5.33
N HIS A 113 17.69 -3.09 -4.18
CA HIS A 113 19.01 -3.42 -3.65
C HIS A 113 19.19 -4.94 -3.51
N PRO A 114 20.34 -5.49 -3.88
CA PRO A 114 20.63 -6.91 -3.66
C PRO A 114 20.58 -7.21 -2.16
N ARG A 115 19.97 -8.34 -1.80
CA ARG A 115 19.91 -8.80 -0.42
C ARG A 115 21.34 -9.08 0.05
N LYS A 116 21.78 -8.45 1.15
CA LYS A 116 23.01 -8.88 1.84
C LYS A 116 22.85 -10.36 2.15
N LYS A 117 23.79 -11.20 1.70
CA LYS A 117 23.86 -12.58 2.18
C LYS A 117 24.02 -12.49 3.70
N GLU A 118 23.05 -13.04 4.44
CA GLU A 118 23.34 -13.38 5.82
C GLU A 118 24.48 -14.39 5.77
N ASN A 119 25.61 -14.02 6.36
CA ASN A 119 26.56 -15.02 6.82
C ASN A 119 25.82 -15.74 7.95
N VAL A 120 25.09 -16.80 7.61
CA VAL A 120 24.58 -17.74 8.60
C VAL A 120 25.83 -18.39 9.19
N ALA A 121 26.20 -17.93 10.39
CA ALA A 121 27.24 -18.52 11.22
C ALA A 121 26.70 -19.78 11.90
#